data_AF-A0A954R757-F1
#
_entry.id   AF-A0A954R757-F1
#
_cell.length_a   1.000
_cell.length_b   1.000
_cell.length_c   1.000
_cell.angle_alpha   90.00
_cell.angle_beta   90.00
_cell.angle_gamma   90.00
#
_symmetry.space_group_name_H-M   'P 1'
#
loop_
_entity.id
_entity.type
_entity.pdbx_description
1 polymer ?
#
loop_
_entity_poly.entity_id
_entity_poly.type
_entity_poly.pdbx_seq_one_letter_code
_entity_poly.pdbx_strand_id
1 'polypeptide(L)'
;QADAVIAGGFFCPGPGNSCLFSQFRGTTSTGCRPFDAHADGVVFSEGAALVTLRRVEDAERFELPISAVVAGAGLSSDGRSPSANVPQSKGQLLSLERCYANYGIDPASIVAIEGHGTSTPVGDTTELVTLRSFFAAKQAGPIPVHSLKGLLGHAGWAAGTASVIAVCEYLRNGLFPSQAMFRQPSNALLDSSGTLTVSTKPIALPPRKARIAIDGFGFGGANAHVVLEHYDAHRSKSEPVKPSLPAAVGDDGELVFVAYHAERPSGSARFERDQVKAPKKFIILPQLADDMDISQKLAVIVSEQVLQQVPQFDDAMRRETSLLLAMSGKTERGVEATLRIMTERMRRVLRGNEHLLDRLDAAYRTARPSGAYTLQCMMPNVAAGRAALLLNLNGPNFVVDAGADSLEAAFTAASLLLGSGDKAGTKMVIVAAIDTQTSHLVDNAVIHGDPIDHHSREFAVAYAVTTRRYAQVRGLRVICGVDEVFRPNKVALESDRVAMRLYEQFEALQV
;
A
#
# COMPACT_ATOMS: atom_id res chain seq x y z
N GLN A 1 -6.92 9.37 18.67
CA GLN A 1 -7.88 8.34 18.20
C GLN A 1 -7.67 7.00 18.89
N ALA A 2 -6.43 6.57 19.21
CA ALA A 2 -6.18 5.37 20.02
C ALA A 2 -5.00 5.56 21.00
N ASP A 3 -4.96 4.77 22.08
CA ASP A 3 -3.86 4.73 23.06
C ASP A 3 -2.82 3.65 22.75
N ALA A 4 -3.23 2.61 22.01
CA ALA A 4 -2.36 1.58 21.48
C ALA A 4 -2.86 1.16 20.10
N VAL A 5 -1.94 0.79 19.21
CA VAL A 5 -2.25 0.31 17.86
C VAL A 5 -1.53 -1.01 17.64
N ILE A 6 -2.24 -2.02 17.16
CA ILE A 6 -1.63 -3.24 16.64
C ILE A 6 -1.43 -3.05 15.14
N ALA A 7 -0.19 -3.17 14.69
CA ALA A 7 0.18 -3.02 13.29
C ALA A 7 0.92 -4.27 12.81
N GLY A 8 0.65 -4.72 11.61
CA GLY A 8 1.35 -5.87 11.06
C GLY A 8 0.75 -6.42 9.78
N GLY A 9 1.13 -7.63 9.43
CA GLY A 9 0.66 -8.29 8.21
C GLY A 9 0.74 -9.81 8.30
N PHE A 10 -0.07 -10.44 7.46
CA PHE A 10 -0.17 -11.89 7.31
C PHE A 10 -0.05 -12.23 5.82
N PHE A 11 0.70 -13.28 5.51
CA PHE A 11 0.89 -13.71 4.15
C PHE A 11 1.01 -15.23 4.07
N CYS A 12 0.06 -15.84 3.37
CA CYS A 12 0.02 -17.26 3.04
C CYS A 12 -0.46 -17.36 1.58
N PRO A 13 0.43 -17.21 0.60
CA PRO A 13 0.05 -17.06 -0.81
C PRO A 13 -0.44 -18.37 -1.45
N GLY A 14 -0.19 -19.51 -0.80
CA GLY A 14 -0.34 -20.81 -1.43
C GLY A 14 0.45 -20.92 -2.74
N PRO A 15 0.06 -21.81 -3.66
CA PRO A 15 0.76 -21.96 -4.94
C PRO A 15 0.51 -20.80 -5.91
N GLY A 16 -0.53 -20.00 -5.67
CA GLY A 16 -1.02 -18.97 -6.60
C GLY A 16 0.04 -17.95 -6.98
N ASN A 17 0.67 -17.32 -5.98
CA ASN A 17 1.67 -16.28 -6.25
C ASN A 17 2.88 -16.83 -6.99
N SER A 18 3.40 -18.02 -6.62
CA SER A 18 4.54 -18.61 -7.30
C SER A 18 4.22 -18.89 -8.78
N CYS A 19 3.06 -19.49 -9.07
CA CYS A 19 2.63 -19.73 -10.46
C CYS A 19 2.56 -18.42 -11.27
N LEU A 20 1.95 -17.38 -10.72
CA LEU A 20 1.77 -16.10 -11.40
C LEU A 20 3.08 -15.30 -11.53
N PHE A 21 3.97 -15.37 -10.53
CA PHE A 21 5.30 -14.75 -10.61
C PHE A 21 6.18 -15.43 -11.67
N SER A 22 6.08 -16.76 -11.80
CA SER A 22 6.83 -17.48 -12.84
C SER A 22 6.41 -17.09 -14.26
N GLN A 23 5.16 -16.67 -14.47
CA GLN A 23 4.67 -16.24 -15.80
C GLN A 23 5.35 -14.98 -16.34
N PHE A 24 5.97 -14.16 -15.49
CA PHE A 24 6.80 -13.03 -15.91
C PHE A 24 8.26 -13.16 -15.49
N ARG A 25 8.71 -14.39 -15.18
CA ARG A 25 10.09 -14.69 -14.75
C ARG A 25 10.51 -13.91 -13.49
N GLY A 26 9.57 -13.69 -12.58
CA GLY A 26 9.83 -13.00 -11.31
C GLY A 26 10.36 -13.91 -10.20
N THR A 27 10.30 -15.24 -10.36
CA THR A 27 10.76 -16.22 -9.35
C THR A 27 12.20 -16.67 -9.58
N THR A 28 12.94 -16.92 -8.49
CA THR A 28 14.23 -17.62 -8.53
C THR A 28 14.07 -19.09 -8.14
N SER A 29 14.91 -19.96 -8.71
CA SER A 29 15.01 -21.37 -8.34
C SER A 29 16.10 -21.66 -7.30
N THR A 30 16.93 -20.67 -6.97
CA THR A 30 18.13 -20.86 -6.11
C THR A 30 18.08 -20.13 -4.77
N GLY A 31 17.00 -19.38 -4.51
CA GLY A 31 16.81 -18.59 -3.29
C GLY A 31 17.07 -17.10 -3.50
N CYS A 32 16.46 -16.28 -2.64
CA CYS A 32 16.65 -14.83 -2.66
C CYS A 32 18.10 -14.47 -2.30
N ARG A 33 18.75 -13.65 -3.13
CA ARG A 33 20.11 -13.14 -2.94
C ARG A 33 20.17 -11.62 -3.15
N PRO A 34 19.53 -10.84 -2.26
CA PRO A 34 19.43 -9.39 -2.42
C PRO A 34 20.79 -8.73 -2.68
N PHE A 35 20.83 -7.83 -3.67
CA PHE A 35 21.99 -7.02 -4.06
C PHE A 35 23.19 -7.77 -4.66
N ASP A 36 23.10 -9.10 -4.81
CA ASP A 36 24.12 -9.96 -5.41
C ASP A 36 24.11 -9.87 -6.94
N ALA A 37 25.27 -10.08 -7.57
CA ALA A 37 25.44 -10.06 -9.03
C ALA A 37 24.56 -11.10 -9.77
N HIS A 38 24.16 -12.17 -9.08
CA HIS A 38 23.35 -13.23 -9.66
C HIS A 38 21.87 -13.16 -9.26
N ALA A 39 21.41 -12.08 -8.61
CA ALA A 39 20.00 -11.90 -8.25
C ALA A 39 19.09 -12.05 -9.49
N ASP A 40 18.14 -12.98 -9.44
CA ASP A 40 17.35 -13.42 -10.58
C ASP A 40 15.84 -13.55 -10.29
N GLY A 41 15.40 -13.23 -9.08
CA GLY A 41 14.00 -13.28 -8.70
C GLY A 41 13.77 -13.53 -7.21
N VAL A 42 12.50 -13.74 -6.87
CA VAL A 42 12.03 -13.92 -5.48
C VAL A 42 11.62 -15.37 -5.19
N VAL A 43 11.83 -15.81 -3.95
CA VAL A 43 11.14 -16.94 -3.32
C VAL A 43 10.19 -16.38 -2.28
N PHE A 44 8.92 -16.78 -2.33
CA PHE A 44 7.96 -16.41 -1.31
C PHE A 44 8.11 -17.27 -0.07
N SER A 45 7.88 -16.65 1.07
CA SER A 45 7.68 -17.34 2.33
C SER A 45 6.31 -17.02 2.89
N GLU A 46 5.89 -17.82 3.86
CA GLU A 46 4.69 -17.59 4.63
C GLU A 46 5.07 -16.92 5.94
N GLY A 47 4.19 -16.08 6.48
CA GLY A 47 4.48 -15.42 7.74
C GLY A 47 3.33 -14.57 8.27
N ALA A 48 3.34 -14.42 9.58
CA ALA A 48 2.50 -13.50 10.32
C ALA A 48 3.40 -12.70 11.25
N ALA A 49 3.33 -11.37 11.18
CA ALA A 49 4.13 -10.50 12.00
C ALA A 49 3.27 -9.34 12.50
N LEU A 50 3.28 -9.13 13.81
CA LEU A 50 2.54 -8.06 14.48
C LEU A 50 3.46 -7.34 15.46
N VAL A 51 3.26 -6.03 15.61
CA VAL A 51 3.86 -5.20 16.64
C VAL A 51 2.77 -4.37 17.31
N THR A 52 3.00 -3.99 18.57
CA THR A 52 2.14 -3.05 19.29
C THR A 52 2.86 -1.72 19.39
N LEU A 53 2.21 -0.66 18.94
CA LEU A 53 2.70 0.72 19.00
C LEU A 53 1.98 1.46 20.12
N ARG A 54 2.77 2.18 20.92
CA ARG A 54 2.31 3.14 21.93
C ARG A 54 3.15 4.40 21.85
N ARG A 55 2.62 5.50 22.38
CA ARG A 55 3.43 6.69 22.66
C ARG A 55 4.48 6.31 23.71
N VAL A 56 5.72 6.78 23.53
CA VAL A 56 6.83 6.47 24.46
C VAL A 56 6.47 6.87 25.89
N GLU A 57 5.87 8.05 26.07
CA GLU A 57 5.41 8.56 27.37
C GLU A 57 4.41 7.61 28.05
N ASP A 58 3.49 7.00 27.29
CA ASP A 58 2.55 6.03 27.85
C ASP A 58 3.25 4.71 28.19
N ALA A 59 4.15 4.24 27.34
CA ALA A 59 4.92 3.03 27.63
C ALA A 59 5.76 3.20 28.91
N GLU A 60 6.40 4.36 29.10
CA GLU A 60 7.13 4.71 30.32
C GLU A 60 6.21 4.81 31.54
N ARG A 61 5.08 5.54 31.41
CA ARG A 61 4.09 5.70 32.48
C ARG A 61 3.53 4.37 32.98
N PHE A 62 3.32 3.42 32.07
CA PHE A 62 2.81 2.09 32.38
C PHE A 62 3.92 1.05 32.61
N GLU A 63 5.20 1.47 32.66
CA GLU A 63 6.37 0.60 32.85
C GLU A 63 6.42 -0.59 31.88
N LEU A 64 5.99 -0.35 30.64
CA LEU A 64 5.97 -1.36 29.58
C LEU A 64 7.36 -1.49 28.95
N PRO A 65 7.78 -2.70 28.55
CA PRO A 65 9.03 -2.89 27.84
C PRO A 65 8.98 -2.23 26.45
N ILE A 66 10.01 -1.44 26.13
CA ILE A 66 10.13 -0.75 24.83
C ILE A 66 11.22 -1.45 24.02
N SER A 67 10.85 -2.06 22.88
CA SER A 67 11.79 -2.74 21.99
C SER A 67 12.63 -1.76 21.16
N ALA A 68 12.00 -0.71 20.65
CA ALA A 68 12.62 0.37 19.87
C ALA A 68 11.65 1.57 19.79
N VAL A 69 12.14 2.72 19.32
CA VAL A 69 11.33 3.91 19.04
C VAL A 69 11.20 4.07 17.52
N VAL A 70 9.98 4.29 17.02
CA VAL A 70 9.77 4.75 15.63
C VAL A 70 10.12 6.23 15.57
N ALA A 71 11.30 6.56 15.05
CA ALA A 71 11.81 7.93 15.00
C ALA A 71 11.20 8.74 13.85
N GLY A 72 10.89 8.08 12.73
CA GLY A 72 10.26 8.72 11.59
C GLY A 72 9.73 7.72 10.58
N ALA A 73 8.77 8.18 9.76
CA ALA A 73 8.21 7.41 8.67
C ALA A 73 7.87 8.33 7.49
N GLY A 74 8.30 7.94 6.30
CA GLY A 74 7.94 8.62 5.06
C GLY A 74 7.22 7.66 4.12
N LEU A 75 6.09 8.11 3.59
CA LEU A 75 5.25 7.35 2.68
C LEU A 75 5.13 8.09 1.36
N SER A 76 5.11 7.38 0.24
CA SER A 76 4.93 8.00 -1.08
C SER A 76 4.34 7.04 -2.11
N SER A 77 4.05 7.61 -3.28
CA SER A 77 3.78 6.89 -4.51
C SER A 77 4.84 7.20 -5.57
N ASP A 78 5.17 6.22 -6.41
CA ASP A 78 6.05 6.36 -7.57
C ASP A 78 5.61 7.45 -8.55
N GLY A 79 4.33 7.81 -8.56
CA GLY A 79 3.77 8.71 -9.56
C GLY A 79 3.85 8.09 -10.95
N ARG A 80 4.09 8.89 -12.00
CA ARG A 80 4.10 8.38 -13.38
C ARG A 80 5.10 7.23 -13.55
N SER A 81 4.57 6.04 -13.83
CA SER A 81 5.34 4.82 -14.11
C SER A 81 4.80 4.11 -15.35
N PRO A 82 5.66 3.44 -16.15
CA PRO A 82 5.22 2.67 -17.32
C PRO A 82 4.40 1.42 -16.96
N SER A 83 4.50 0.89 -15.74
CA SER A 83 3.76 -0.29 -15.31
C SER A 83 3.71 -0.39 -13.78
N ALA A 84 2.67 -1.04 -13.24
CA ALA A 84 2.48 -1.18 -11.80
C ALA A 84 3.53 -2.06 -11.10
N ASN A 85 4.29 -2.86 -11.84
CA ASN A 85 5.36 -3.70 -11.31
C ASN A 85 6.77 -3.14 -11.59
N VAL A 86 6.89 -1.93 -12.12
CA VAL A 86 8.18 -1.27 -12.40
C VAL A 86 8.42 -0.18 -11.36
N PRO A 87 9.35 -0.37 -10.42
CA PRO A 87 9.63 0.60 -9.37
C PRO A 87 10.24 1.88 -9.94
N GLN A 88 9.98 3.02 -9.30
CA GLN A 88 10.55 4.32 -9.69
C GLN A 88 11.42 4.90 -8.56
N SER A 89 12.69 5.17 -8.87
CA SER A 89 13.61 5.79 -7.90
C SER A 89 13.10 7.14 -7.37
N LYS A 90 12.38 7.93 -8.19
CA LYS A 90 11.78 9.20 -7.76
C LYS A 90 10.77 9.03 -6.62
N GLY A 91 9.94 7.99 -6.69
CA GLY A 91 8.97 7.69 -5.63
C GLY A 91 9.63 7.24 -4.35
N GLN A 92 10.56 6.29 -4.47
CA GLN A 92 11.35 5.81 -3.34
C GLN A 92 12.09 6.97 -2.66
N LEU A 93 12.79 7.81 -3.44
CA LEU A 93 13.49 9.00 -2.96
C LEU A 93 12.56 9.94 -2.20
N LEU A 94 11.36 10.17 -2.70
CA LEU A 94 10.36 11.01 -2.03
C LEU A 94 9.94 10.44 -0.66
N SER A 95 9.87 9.11 -0.51
CA SER A 95 9.59 8.51 0.80
C SER A 95 10.72 8.76 1.80
N LEU A 96 11.98 8.69 1.35
CA LEU A 96 13.14 9.05 2.16
C LEU A 96 13.08 10.53 2.53
N GLU A 97 12.99 11.43 1.55
CA GLU A 97 12.91 12.88 1.76
C GLU A 97 11.85 13.26 2.79
N ARG A 98 10.64 12.70 2.68
CA ARG A 98 9.56 12.90 3.65
C ARG A 98 9.94 12.41 5.03
N CYS A 99 10.52 11.22 5.16
CA CYS A 99 10.93 10.70 6.46
C CYS A 99 11.93 11.63 7.16
N TYR A 100 13.02 12.00 6.48
CA TYR A 100 14.07 12.81 7.12
C TYR A 100 13.63 14.26 7.34
N ALA A 101 13.00 14.90 6.35
CA ALA A 101 12.60 16.31 6.45
C ALA A 101 11.48 16.52 7.47
N ASN A 102 10.45 15.65 7.48
CA ASN A 102 9.28 15.87 8.32
C ASN A 102 9.49 15.52 9.80
N TYR A 103 10.48 14.68 10.08
CA TYR A 103 10.82 14.25 11.45
C TYR A 103 12.14 14.83 11.95
N GLY A 104 12.80 15.67 11.15
CA GLY A 104 14.05 16.35 11.54
C GLY A 104 15.20 15.38 11.83
N ILE A 105 15.23 14.24 11.13
CA ILE A 105 16.25 13.22 11.31
C ILE A 105 17.48 13.60 10.48
N ASP A 106 18.64 13.63 11.12
CA ASP A 106 19.91 13.78 10.41
C ASP A 106 20.25 12.47 9.66
N PRO A 107 20.36 12.48 8.32
CA PRO A 107 20.75 11.29 7.56
C PRO A 107 22.11 10.71 7.98
N ALA A 108 23.01 11.53 8.52
CA ALA A 108 24.32 11.08 9.02
C ALA A 108 24.21 10.19 10.27
N SER A 109 23.05 10.19 10.94
CA SER A 109 22.81 9.36 12.13
C SER A 109 22.40 7.91 11.82
N ILE A 110 22.14 7.60 10.55
CA ILE A 110 21.76 6.25 10.13
C ILE A 110 23.00 5.36 10.09
N VAL A 111 22.94 4.24 10.82
CA VAL A 111 24.08 3.34 10.98
C VAL A 111 23.98 2.08 10.13
N ALA A 112 22.77 1.72 9.68
CA ALA A 112 22.52 0.60 8.80
C ALA A 112 21.15 0.73 8.10
N ILE A 113 20.95 -0.03 7.02
CA ILE A 113 19.70 -0.08 6.26
C ILE A 113 19.23 -1.53 6.10
N GLU A 114 18.01 -1.81 6.54
CA GLU A 114 17.21 -2.98 6.18
C GLU A 114 16.44 -2.65 4.88
N GLY A 115 17.04 -3.00 3.75
CA GLY A 115 16.48 -2.74 2.43
C GLY A 115 15.26 -3.60 2.12
N HIS A 116 14.48 -3.16 1.13
CA HIS A 116 13.44 -3.95 0.51
C HIS A 116 14.02 -5.20 -0.16
N GLY A 117 15.07 -5.06 -0.97
CA GLY A 117 15.94 -6.12 -1.49
C GLY A 117 15.22 -7.43 -1.79
N THR A 118 14.46 -7.47 -2.88
CA THR A 118 13.65 -8.63 -3.28
C THR A 118 14.42 -9.65 -4.11
N SER A 119 15.70 -9.42 -4.37
CA SER A 119 16.52 -10.23 -5.27
C SER A 119 16.04 -10.18 -6.72
N THR A 120 15.31 -9.12 -7.08
CA THR A 120 14.87 -8.87 -8.46
C THR A 120 15.82 -7.86 -9.10
N PRO A 121 16.41 -8.12 -10.28
CA PRO A 121 17.44 -7.24 -10.85
C PRO A 121 17.06 -5.76 -10.92
N VAL A 122 15.85 -5.47 -11.41
CA VAL A 122 15.34 -4.10 -11.58
C VAL A 122 15.05 -3.45 -10.22
N GLY A 123 14.42 -4.20 -9.30
CA GLY A 123 14.09 -3.71 -7.96
C GLY A 123 15.33 -3.36 -7.16
N ASP A 124 16.27 -4.30 -7.03
CA ASP A 124 17.51 -4.12 -6.27
C ASP A 124 18.36 -2.99 -6.86
N THR A 125 18.46 -2.89 -8.19
CA THR A 125 19.16 -1.77 -8.85
C THR A 125 18.51 -0.43 -8.54
N THR A 126 17.18 -0.34 -8.65
CA THR A 126 16.44 0.91 -8.41
C THR A 126 16.60 1.38 -6.97
N GLU A 127 16.51 0.45 -6.01
CA GLU A 127 16.70 0.73 -4.60
C GLU A 127 18.13 1.21 -4.28
N LEU A 128 19.16 0.53 -4.77
CA LEU A 128 20.56 0.93 -4.57
C LEU A 128 20.84 2.31 -5.16
N VAL A 129 20.29 2.61 -6.36
CA VAL A 129 20.39 3.93 -6.99
C VAL A 129 19.72 4.99 -6.11
N THR A 130 18.51 4.73 -5.61
CA THR A 130 17.80 5.65 -4.71
C THR A 130 18.60 5.93 -3.45
N LEU A 131 19.05 4.88 -2.76
CA LEU A 131 19.81 4.99 -1.51
C LEU A 131 21.12 5.73 -1.73
N ARG A 132 21.86 5.41 -2.80
CA ARG A 132 23.08 6.13 -3.18
C ARG A 132 22.79 7.61 -3.41
N SER A 133 21.78 7.93 -4.22
CA SER A 133 21.42 9.32 -4.54
C SER A 133 21.00 10.11 -3.30
N PHE A 134 20.32 9.49 -2.34
CA PHE A 134 19.90 10.16 -1.12
C PHE A 134 21.04 10.35 -0.11
N PHE A 135 21.88 9.33 0.12
CA PHE A 135 22.90 9.34 1.17
C PHE A 135 24.29 9.82 0.71
N ALA A 136 24.53 9.95 -0.59
CA ALA A 136 25.79 10.45 -1.11
C ALA A 136 26.14 11.80 -0.47
N ALA A 137 27.38 11.94 0.00
CA ALA A 137 27.90 13.11 0.71
C ALA A 137 27.19 13.50 2.02
N LYS A 138 26.20 12.72 2.48
CA LYS A 138 25.56 12.90 3.81
C LYS A 138 26.12 11.99 4.89
N GLN A 139 27.05 11.11 4.51
CA GLN A 139 27.67 10.13 5.39
C GLN A 139 29.19 10.19 5.28
N ALA A 140 29.87 9.91 6.40
CA ALA A 140 31.33 9.88 6.45
C ALA A 140 31.94 8.65 5.75
N GLY A 141 31.15 7.60 5.54
CA GLY A 141 31.56 6.39 4.85
C GLY A 141 30.36 5.54 4.42
N PRO A 142 30.60 4.39 3.79
CA PRO A 142 29.54 3.54 3.28
C PRO A 142 28.65 2.98 4.39
N ILE A 143 27.33 3.09 4.21
CA ILE A 143 26.35 2.54 5.14
C ILE A 143 26.17 1.04 4.83
N PRO A 144 26.20 0.14 5.84
CA PRO A 144 25.86 -1.25 5.62
C PRO A 144 24.37 -1.40 5.27
N VAL A 145 24.09 -2.05 4.15
CA VAL A 145 22.74 -2.43 3.69
C VAL A 145 22.61 -3.95 3.66
N HIS A 146 21.46 -4.45 4.11
CA HIS A 146 21.09 -5.87 4.02
C HIS A 146 19.57 -6.01 3.83
N SER A 147 19.08 -7.21 3.54
CA SER A 147 17.64 -7.53 3.47
C SER A 147 17.39 -8.90 4.08
N LEU A 148 16.44 -8.94 5.03
CA LEU A 148 15.98 -10.16 5.70
C LEU A 148 15.45 -11.22 4.72
N LYS A 149 15.03 -10.80 3.51
CA LYS A 149 14.48 -11.69 2.48
C LYS A 149 15.51 -12.70 1.96
N GLY A 150 16.80 -12.41 2.09
CA GLY A 150 17.85 -13.39 1.79
C GLY A 150 17.87 -14.59 2.74
N LEU A 151 17.37 -14.42 3.96
CA LEU A 151 17.28 -15.49 4.97
C LEU A 151 15.92 -16.18 4.94
N LEU A 152 14.83 -15.39 4.91
CA LEU A 152 13.48 -15.91 5.12
C LEU A 152 12.67 -16.04 3.83
N GLY A 153 13.16 -15.57 2.69
CA GLY A 153 12.30 -15.33 1.52
C GLY A 153 11.38 -14.12 1.73
N HIS A 154 10.52 -13.83 0.75
CA HIS A 154 9.60 -12.71 0.82
C HIS A 154 8.26 -13.10 1.44
N ALA A 155 8.02 -12.68 2.68
CA ALA A 155 6.76 -12.89 3.40
C ALA A 155 5.63 -11.92 2.99
N GLY A 156 5.58 -11.51 1.72
CA GLY A 156 4.55 -10.64 1.15
C GLY A 156 4.15 -9.46 2.05
N TRP A 157 2.87 -9.41 2.44
CA TRP A 157 2.31 -8.35 3.29
C TRP A 157 2.86 -8.32 4.72
N ALA A 158 3.45 -9.41 5.21
CA ALA A 158 4.10 -9.46 6.51
C ALA A 158 5.57 -8.95 6.47
N ALA A 159 6.16 -8.77 5.28
CA ALA A 159 7.59 -8.54 5.12
C ALA A 159 8.09 -7.27 5.83
N GLY A 160 7.37 -6.15 5.73
CA GLY A 160 7.78 -4.91 6.39
C GLY A 160 7.79 -5.04 7.91
N THR A 161 6.80 -5.72 8.48
CA THR A 161 6.71 -5.93 9.94
C THR A 161 7.73 -6.96 10.42
N ALA A 162 8.03 -7.98 9.61
CA ALA A 162 9.13 -8.89 9.88
C ALA A 162 10.48 -8.15 9.95
N SER A 163 10.72 -7.21 9.02
CA SER A 163 11.88 -6.32 9.03
C SER A 163 11.91 -5.41 10.27
N VAL A 164 10.77 -4.85 10.71
CA VAL A 164 10.66 -4.09 11.97
C VAL A 164 11.06 -4.94 13.17
N ILE A 165 10.54 -6.16 13.28
CA ILE A 165 10.89 -7.09 14.37
C ILE A 165 12.39 -7.42 14.33
N ALA A 166 12.93 -7.71 13.15
CA ALA A 166 14.35 -8.02 13.00
C ALA A 166 15.24 -6.82 13.40
N VAL A 167 14.87 -5.60 13.03
CA VAL A 167 15.62 -4.40 13.43
C VAL A 167 15.53 -4.14 14.94
N CYS A 168 14.38 -4.38 15.58
CA CYS A 168 14.29 -4.37 17.05
C CYS A 168 15.29 -5.37 17.66
N GLU A 169 15.44 -6.56 17.08
CA GLU A 169 16.43 -7.55 17.50
C GLU A 169 17.87 -7.09 17.27
N TYR A 170 18.16 -6.44 16.15
CA TYR A 170 19.50 -5.90 15.86
C TYR A 170 19.90 -4.82 16.87
N LEU A 171 18.99 -3.90 17.16
CA LEU A 171 19.19 -2.83 18.14
C LEU A 171 19.31 -3.37 19.56
N ARG A 172 18.53 -4.40 19.92
CA ARG A 172 18.59 -5.04 21.25
C ARG A 172 19.91 -5.77 21.48
N ASN A 173 20.40 -6.47 20.45
CA ASN A 173 21.64 -7.24 20.54
C ASN A 173 22.89 -6.42 20.19
N GLY A 174 22.73 -5.16 19.75
CA GLY A 174 23.84 -4.29 19.35
C GLY A 174 24.62 -4.82 18.13
N LEU A 175 23.96 -5.55 17.24
CA LEU A 175 24.60 -6.26 16.12
C LEU A 175 23.74 -6.18 14.87
N PHE A 176 24.32 -5.70 13.77
CA PHE A 176 23.73 -5.76 12.43
C PHE A 176 24.24 -7.02 11.72
N PRO A 177 23.36 -7.89 11.18
CA PRO A 177 23.78 -9.18 10.65
C PRO A 177 24.51 -9.07 9.30
N SER A 178 25.16 -10.17 8.91
CA SER A 178 25.65 -10.34 7.54
C SER A 178 24.51 -10.66 6.57
N GLN A 179 24.65 -10.26 5.32
CA GLN A 179 23.68 -10.59 4.26
C GLN A 179 23.70 -12.09 3.93
N ALA A 180 22.56 -12.75 4.10
CA ALA A 180 22.36 -14.12 3.65
C ALA A 180 22.36 -14.22 2.12
N MET A 181 22.85 -15.35 1.60
CA MET A 181 22.87 -15.71 0.17
C MET A 181 23.66 -14.76 -0.75
N PHE A 182 24.55 -13.94 -0.18
CA PHE A 182 25.41 -13.01 -0.91
C PHE A 182 26.82 -13.57 -1.14
N ARG A 183 27.34 -13.40 -2.35
CA ARG A 183 28.68 -13.84 -2.78
C ARG A 183 29.46 -12.72 -3.46
N GLN A 184 28.83 -12.01 -4.41
CA GLN A 184 29.49 -10.99 -5.22
C GLN A 184 28.55 -9.78 -5.38
N PRO A 185 29.06 -8.55 -5.23
CA PRO A 185 28.23 -7.35 -5.43
C PRO A 185 27.74 -7.25 -6.87
N SER A 186 26.47 -6.86 -7.04
CA SER A 186 25.93 -6.42 -8.32
C SER A 186 26.64 -5.14 -8.83
N ASN A 187 26.52 -4.85 -10.13
CA ASN A 187 27.08 -3.62 -10.71
C ASN A 187 26.52 -2.36 -10.02
N ALA A 188 25.21 -2.34 -9.72
CA ALA A 188 24.58 -1.24 -9.01
C ALA A 188 25.16 -1.01 -7.61
N LEU A 189 25.55 -2.09 -6.91
CA LEU A 189 26.21 -2.00 -5.61
C LEU A 189 27.67 -1.53 -5.75
N LEU A 190 28.40 -2.01 -6.77
CA LEU A 190 29.76 -1.52 -7.08
C LEU A 190 29.76 -0.02 -7.38
N ASP A 191 28.80 0.45 -8.18
CA ASP A 191 28.58 1.86 -8.49
C ASP A 191 28.16 2.71 -7.28
N SER A 192 27.77 2.04 -6.18
CA SER A 192 27.35 2.65 -4.91
C SER A 192 28.38 2.49 -3.79
N SER A 193 29.55 1.89 -4.06
CA SER A 193 30.55 1.50 -3.05
C SER A 193 31.10 2.63 -2.18
N GLY A 194 31.05 3.88 -2.65
CA GLY A 194 31.39 5.06 -1.85
C GLY A 194 30.30 5.52 -0.87
N THR A 195 29.11 4.90 -0.90
CA THR A 195 27.94 5.30 -0.11
C THR A 195 27.25 4.13 0.58
N LEU A 196 27.29 2.94 -0.02
CA LEU A 196 26.64 1.72 0.46
C LEU A 196 27.62 0.56 0.42
N THR A 197 27.48 -0.37 1.36
CA THR A 197 28.22 -1.63 1.37
C THR A 197 27.32 -2.76 1.85
N VAL A 198 27.54 -3.98 1.38
CA VAL A 198 26.86 -5.17 1.92
C VAL A 198 27.84 -5.91 2.81
N SER A 199 27.44 -6.14 4.07
CA SER A 199 28.31 -6.81 5.02
C SER A 199 28.27 -8.33 4.84
N THR A 200 29.44 -8.96 4.73
CA THR A 200 29.61 -10.43 4.72
C THR A 200 29.85 -11.00 6.12
N LYS A 201 29.94 -10.13 7.14
CA LYS A 201 30.09 -10.51 8.56
C LYS A 201 29.20 -9.63 9.43
N PRO A 202 28.77 -10.08 10.62
CA PRO A 202 28.05 -9.20 11.53
C PRO A 202 28.86 -7.96 11.93
N ILE A 203 28.21 -6.80 12.04
CA ILE A 203 28.80 -5.50 12.41
C ILE A 203 28.27 -5.09 13.78
N ALA A 204 29.15 -4.72 14.70
CA ALA A 204 28.75 -4.16 15.99
C ALA A 204 28.12 -2.76 15.78
N LEU A 205 26.94 -2.55 16.34
CA LEU A 205 26.26 -1.27 16.31
C LEU A 205 26.82 -0.34 17.40
N PRO A 206 26.87 0.99 17.16
CA PRO A 206 27.29 1.92 18.19
C PRO A 206 26.32 1.91 19.38
N PRO A 207 26.82 1.94 20.62
CA PRO A 207 25.96 1.88 21.80
C PRO A 207 25.09 3.14 21.92
N ARG A 208 23.81 2.94 22.27
CA ARG A 208 22.84 3.97 22.72
C ARG A 208 22.46 5.09 21.73
N LYS A 209 22.80 4.99 20.44
CA LYS A 209 22.36 5.95 19.38
C LYS A 209 22.13 5.33 18.00
N ALA A 210 22.04 4.01 17.91
CA ALA A 210 21.86 3.34 16.63
C ALA A 210 20.48 3.64 16.05
N ARG A 211 20.46 4.19 14.82
CA ARG A 211 19.26 4.33 13.99
C ARG A 211 19.39 3.48 12.75
N ILE A 212 18.40 2.61 12.52
CA ILE A 212 18.37 1.73 11.37
C ILE A 212 17.15 2.10 10.53
N ALA A 213 17.39 2.34 9.25
CA ALA A 213 16.34 2.59 8.27
C ALA A 213 15.78 1.27 7.72
N ILE A 214 14.51 1.27 7.35
CA ILE A 214 13.77 0.12 6.82
C ILE A 214 13.02 0.56 5.57
N ASP A 215 13.24 -0.15 4.47
CA ASP A 215 12.63 0.13 3.17
C ASP A 215 11.54 -0.88 2.78
N GLY A 216 10.42 -0.38 2.26
CA GLY A 216 9.31 -1.16 1.73
C GLY A 216 8.76 -0.57 0.45
N PHE A 217 9.02 -1.22 -0.70
CA PHE A 217 8.63 -0.73 -2.02
C PHE A 217 7.71 -1.73 -2.74
N GLY A 218 6.41 -1.47 -2.70
CA GLY A 218 5.39 -2.39 -3.17
C GLY A 218 4.97 -2.20 -4.63
N PHE A 219 4.37 -3.23 -5.22
CA PHE A 219 3.70 -3.11 -6.51
C PHE A 219 2.55 -2.08 -6.42
N GLY A 220 2.29 -1.40 -7.53
CA GLY A 220 1.45 -0.20 -7.56
C GLY A 220 2.20 1.07 -7.20
N GLY A 221 3.50 0.96 -6.87
CA GLY A 221 4.37 2.09 -6.55
C GLY A 221 4.16 2.66 -5.15
N ALA A 222 3.59 1.88 -4.22
CA ALA A 222 3.43 2.29 -2.83
C ALA A 222 4.74 2.10 -2.06
N ASN A 223 5.31 3.19 -1.55
CA ASN A 223 6.62 3.19 -0.90
C ASN A 223 6.51 3.63 0.56
N ALA A 224 7.32 2.99 1.41
CA ALA A 224 7.50 3.34 2.81
C ALA A 224 8.98 3.30 3.20
N HIS A 225 9.43 4.30 3.95
CA HIS A 225 10.74 4.38 4.59
C HIS A 225 10.55 4.66 6.08
N VAL A 226 10.99 3.77 6.95
CA VAL A 226 10.82 3.89 8.41
C VAL A 226 12.18 3.90 9.09
N VAL A 227 12.36 4.74 10.10
CA VAL A 227 13.59 4.77 10.91
C VAL A 227 13.25 4.30 12.33
N LEU A 228 13.93 3.25 12.79
CA LEU A 228 13.88 2.79 14.17
C LEU A 228 15.13 3.23 14.93
N GLU A 229 14.93 3.70 16.16
CA GLU A 229 15.97 4.15 17.08
C GLU A 229 16.01 3.27 18.33
N HIS A 230 17.22 2.96 18.81
CA HIS A 230 17.42 2.28 20.09
C HIS A 230 16.83 3.11 21.25
N TYR A 231 16.04 2.47 22.12
CA TYR A 231 15.53 3.10 23.33
C TYR A 231 16.54 2.98 24.48
N ASP A 232 17.04 4.10 25.01
CA ASP A 232 17.95 4.13 26.17
C ASP A 232 17.20 4.58 27.43
N ALA A 233 16.87 3.63 28.30
CA ALA A 233 16.16 3.88 29.56
C ALA A 233 16.94 4.79 30.54
N HIS A 234 18.27 4.89 30.40
CA HIS A 234 19.10 5.77 31.22
C HIS A 234 19.14 7.23 30.73
N ARG A 235 18.56 7.51 29.55
CA ARG A 235 18.38 8.87 29.02
C ARG A 235 17.22 9.62 29.69
N SER A 236 16.83 9.24 30.89
CA SER A 236 15.90 10.02 31.72
C SER A 236 16.57 11.35 32.10
N LYS A 237 16.04 12.45 31.51
CA LYS A 237 16.23 13.90 31.80
C LYS A 237 16.82 14.80 30.71
N SER A 238 17.30 14.30 29.56
CA SER A 238 17.47 15.19 28.39
C SER A 238 16.13 15.24 27.68
N GLU A 239 15.57 16.44 27.46
CA GLU A 239 14.24 16.63 26.88
C GLU A 239 13.95 15.59 25.78
N PRO A 240 12.80 14.87 25.86
CA PRO A 240 12.35 14.07 24.75
C PRO A 240 12.40 14.96 23.51
N VAL A 241 12.86 14.42 22.36
CA VAL A 241 12.47 15.02 21.09
C VAL A 241 10.95 14.92 21.12
N LYS A 242 10.24 15.97 21.55
CA LYS A 242 8.79 15.99 21.56
C LYS A 242 8.42 15.70 20.11
N PRO A 243 7.88 14.51 19.78
CA PRO A 243 7.25 14.39 18.50
C PRO A 243 6.13 15.40 18.58
N SER A 244 6.19 16.46 17.77
CA SER A 244 5.05 17.35 17.61
C SER A 244 3.91 16.43 17.17
N LEU A 245 2.99 16.11 18.08
CA LEU A 245 1.76 15.48 17.69
C LEU A 245 1.22 16.38 16.56
N PRO A 246 0.72 15.81 15.45
CA PRO A 246 -0.20 16.61 14.66
C PRO A 246 -1.24 17.11 15.66
N ALA A 247 -1.34 18.44 15.79
CA ALA A 247 -2.38 19.01 16.60
C ALA A 247 -3.66 18.32 16.17
N ALA A 248 -4.44 17.80 17.13
CA ALA A 248 -5.81 17.41 16.85
C ALA A 248 -6.38 18.56 16.03
N VAL A 249 -6.81 18.22 14.82
CA VAL A 249 -7.49 19.06 13.84
C VAL A 249 -8.13 20.25 14.58
N GLY A 250 -7.41 21.38 14.64
CA GLY A 250 -7.92 22.58 15.33
C GLY A 250 -9.12 23.12 14.56
N ASP A 251 -9.71 24.24 14.98
CA ASP A 251 -10.81 24.90 14.23
C ASP A 251 -10.49 25.10 12.72
N ASP A 252 -9.20 25.13 12.34
CA ASP A 252 -8.66 25.16 10.96
C ASP A 252 -8.73 23.84 10.16
N GLY A 253 -9.12 22.74 10.80
CA GLY A 253 -8.88 21.38 10.30
C GLY A 253 -10.13 20.62 9.87
N GLU A 254 -11.31 21.22 9.93
CA GLU A 254 -12.54 20.63 9.38
C GLU A 254 -12.25 20.04 7.99
N LEU A 255 -12.52 18.75 7.83
CA LEU A 255 -12.38 18.09 6.55
C LEU A 255 -13.57 18.49 5.68
N VAL A 256 -13.29 18.79 4.41
CA VAL A 256 -14.29 19.25 3.46
C VAL A 256 -14.21 18.46 2.18
N PHE A 257 -15.38 18.23 1.59
CA PHE A 257 -15.49 17.72 0.23
C PHE A 257 -15.32 18.87 -0.77
N VAL A 258 -14.47 18.68 -1.77
CA VAL A 258 -14.23 19.68 -2.84
C VAL A 258 -14.61 19.20 -4.23
N ALA A 259 -14.72 17.89 -4.43
CA ALA A 259 -15.24 17.27 -5.65
C ALA A 259 -15.75 15.86 -5.34
N TYR A 260 -16.66 15.36 -6.17
CA TYR A 260 -17.12 13.97 -6.13
C TYR A 260 -17.54 13.50 -7.51
N HIS A 261 -17.47 12.20 -7.75
CA HIS A 261 -17.95 11.58 -8.97
C HIS A 261 -18.45 10.17 -8.68
N ALA A 262 -19.53 9.76 -9.34
CA ALA A 262 -20.04 8.40 -9.24
C ALA A 262 -20.29 7.81 -10.62
N GLU A 263 -20.01 6.51 -10.73
CA GLU A 263 -20.31 5.66 -11.88
C GLU A 263 -21.28 4.58 -11.43
N ARG A 264 -22.30 4.34 -12.25
CA ARG A 264 -23.31 3.31 -12.02
C ARG A 264 -23.57 2.54 -13.32
N PRO A 265 -23.93 1.26 -13.23
CA PRO A 265 -24.41 0.51 -14.38
C PRO A 265 -25.64 1.16 -15.03
N SER A 266 -25.67 1.21 -16.36
CA SER A 266 -26.84 1.68 -17.11
C SER A 266 -27.84 0.54 -17.28
N GLY A 267 -29.07 0.71 -16.80
CA GLY A 267 -30.18 -0.21 -17.07
C GLY A 267 -30.07 -1.62 -16.44
N SER A 268 -29.06 -1.88 -15.61
CA SER A 268 -28.85 -3.17 -14.93
C SER A 268 -28.34 -2.96 -13.51
N ALA A 269 -28.16 -4.06 -12.75
CA ALA A 269 -27.51 -4.03 -11.45
C ALA A 269 -25.97 -4.08 -11.54
N ARG A 270 -25.39 -4.22 -12.75
CA ARG A 270 -24.00 -4.65 -12.97
C ARG A 270 -23.34 -3.95 -14.14
N PHE A 271 -22.10 -3.54 -13.97
CA PHE A 271 -21.34 -2.97 -15.07
C PHE A 271 -21.16 -4.00 -16.18
N GLU A 272 -21.33 -3.56 -17.42
CA GLU A 272 -20.93 -4.37 -18.58
C GLU A 272 -19.40 -4.33 -18.70
N ARG A 273 -18.74 -5.42 -18.31
CA ARG A 273 -17.26 -5.52 -18.20
C ARG A 273 -16.56 -5.08 -19.49
N ASP A 274 -17.14 -5.40 -20.64
CA ASP A 274 -16.58 -5.06 -21.95
C ASP A 274 -16.71 -3.57 -22.30
N GLN A 275 -17.70 -2.87 -21.75
CA GLN A 275 -17.92 -1.44 -21.95
C GLN A 275 -17.07 -0.58 -21.00
N VAL A 276 -16.71 -1.09 -19.81
CA VAL A 276 -15.82 -0.38 -18.88
C VAL A 276 -14.39 -0.42 -19.41
N LYS A 277 -13.95 0.70 -20.00
CA LYS A 277 -12.59 0.88 -20.53
C LYS A 277 -11.87 2.00 -19.78
N ALA A 278 -10.58 1.82 -19.56
CA ALA A 278 -9.74 2.89 -19.03
C ALA A 278 -9.76 4.11 -19.98
N PRO A 279 -9.61 5.34 -19.45
CA PRO A 279 -9.62 6.57 -20.24
C PRO A 279 -8.56 6.57 -21.35
N LYS A 280 -8.97 6.90 -22.59
CA LYS A 280 -8.12 6.81 -23.80
C LYS A 280 -6.84 7.65 -23.76
N LYS A 281 -6.79 8.67 -22.91
CA LYS A 281 -5.59 9.52 -22.75
C LYS A 281 -4.42 8.78 -22.08
N PHE A 282 -4.69 7.68 -21.40
CA PHE A 282 -3.68 6.86 -20.76
C PHE A 282 -3.22 5.77 -21.72
N ILE A 283 -1.92 5.71 -21.97
CA ILE A 283 -1.31 4.67 -22.79
C ILE A 283 -1.18 3.42 -21.93
N ILE A 284 -2.00 2.42 -22.22
CA ILE A 284 -2.00 1.11 -21.57
C ILE A 284 -1.84 0.07 -22.68
N LEU A 285 -0.94 -0.90 -22.49
CA LEU A 285 -0.75 -1.98 -23.45
C LEU A 285 -2.07 -2.75 -23.64
N PRO A 286 -2.49 -3.11 -24.86
CA PRO A 286 -3.78 -3.78 -25.10
C PRO A 286 -3.96 -5.05 -24.25
N GLN A 287 -2.98 -5.95 -24.25
CA GLN A 287 -3.03 -7.18 -23.43
C GLN A 287 -3.16 -6.89 -21.93
N LEU A 288 -2.53 -5.82 -21.43
CA LEU A 288 -2.65 -5.40 -20.05
C LEU A 288 -4.06 -4.87 -19.77
N ALA A 289 -4.59 -4.00 -20.64
CA ALA A 289 -5.93 -3.43 -20.53
C ALA A 289 -7.05 -4.47 -20.58
N ASP A 290 -6.87 -5.52 -21.38
CA ASP A 290 -7.80 -6.65 -21.48
C ASP A 290 -7.80 -7.51 -20.22
N ASP A 291 -6.62 -7.71 -19.62
CA ASP A 291 -6.45 -8.53 -18.43
C ASP A 291 -6.79 -7.78 -17.13
N MET A 292 -6.80 -6.44 -17.14
CA MET A 292 -7.14 -5.58 -16.00
C MET A 292 -8.50 -5.97 -15.40
N ASP A 293 -8.51 -6.12 -14.07
CA ASP A 293 -9.74 -6.24 -13.32
C ASP A 293 -10.61 -4.97 -13.47
N ILE A 294 -11.92 -5.15 -13.48
CA ILE A 294 -12.88 -4.06 -13.60
C ILE A 294 -12.68 -3.00 -12.51
N SER A 295 -12.35 -3.42 -11.29
CA SER A 295 -12.13 -2.52 -10.17
C SER A 295 -10.91 -1.60 -10.39
N GLN A 296 -9.86 -2.07 -11.06
CA GLN A 296 -8.72 -1.24 -11.45
C GLN A 296 -9.12 -0.20 -12.51
N LYS A 297 -10.00 -0.57 -13.46
CA LYS A 297 -10.49 0.36 -14.50
C LYS A 297 -11.37 1.44 -13.87
N LEU A 298 -12.32 1.06 -13.02
CA LEU A 298 -13.21 1.97 -12.31
C LEU A 298 -12.41 2.92 -11.40
N ALA A 299 -11.40 2.44 -10.69
CA ALA A 299 -10.53 3.29 -9.85
C ALA A 299 -9.86 4.41 -10.65
N VAL A 300 -9.41 4.11 -11.88
CA VAL A 300 -8.83 5.13 -12.78
C VAL A 300 -9.91 6.10 -13.25
N ILE A 301 -11.08 5.61 -13.67
CA ILE A 301 -12.20 6.44 -14.18
C ILE A 301 -12.67 7.42 -13.10
N VAL A 302 -13.09 6.93 -11.94
CA VAL A 302 -13.68 7.78 -10.90
C VAL A 302 -12.67 8.78 -10.33
N SER A 303 -11.41 8.37 -10.15
CA SER A 303 -10.35 9.27 -9.66
C SER A 303 -10.01 10.36 -10.68
N GLU A 304 -10.00 10.03 -11.97
CA GLU A 304 -9.79 11.02 -13.02
C GLU A 304 -10.93 12.04 -13.06
N GLN A 305 -12.18 11.58 -13.04
CA GLN A 305 -13.36 12.46 -13.12
C GLN A 305 -13.44 13.41 -11.92
N VAL A 306 -13.14 12.93 -10.71
CA VAL A 306 -13.02 13.79 -9.53
C VAL A 306 -11.95 14.85 -9.71
N LEU A 307 -10.76 14.48 -10.18
CA LEU A 307 -9.67 15.44 -10.35
C LEU A 307 -9.93 16.48 -11.45
N GLN A 308 -10.72 16.15 -12.48
CA GLN A 308 -11.11 17.13 -13.51
C GLN A 308 -11.99 18.25 -12.95
N GLN A 309 -12.68 18.03 -11.83
CA GLN A 309 -13.48 19.05 -11.14
C GLN A 309 -12.65 19.95 -10.22
N VAL A 310 -11.40 19.57 -9.91
CA VAL A 310 -10.50 20.36 -9.05
C VAL A 310 -9.78 21.41 -9.92
N PRO A 311 -10.08 22.71 -9.77
CA PRO A 311 -9.47 23.75 -10.60
C PRO A 311 -7.97 23.86 -10.32
N GLN A 312 -7.17 24.12 -11.36
CA GLN A 312 -5.72 24.36 -11.25
C GLN A 312 -4.95 23.22 -10.57
N PHE A 313 -5.33 21.96 -10.83
CA PHE A 313 -4.64 20.78 -10.31
C PHE A 313 -3.23 20.60 -10.92
N ASP A 314 -2.27 21.28 -10.29
CA ASP A 314 -0.87 21.39 -10.70
C ASP A 314 0.04 20.28 -10.12
N ASP A 315 1.33 20.33 -10.45
CA ASP A 315 2.32 19.35 -9.99
C ASP A 315 2.54 19.38 -8.48
N ALA A 316 2.33 20.52 -7.83
CA ALA A 316 2.39 20.61 -6.37
C ALA A 316 1.24 19.82 -5.74
N MET A 317 0.00 19.99 -6.22
CA MET A 317 -1.14 19.20 -5.74
C MET A 317 -0.93 17.72 -6.02
N ARG A 318 -0.46 17.35 -7.21
CA ARG A 318 -0.13 15.95 -7.55
C ARG A 318 0.83 15.33 -6.55
N ARG A 319 1.87 16.08 -6.16
CA ARG A 319 2.88 15.60 -5.23
C ARG A 319 2.29 15.30 -3.85
N GLU A 320 1.28 16.05 -3.41
CA GLU A 320 0.66 15.97 -2.08
C GLU A 320 -0.74 15.33 -2.04
N THR A 321 -1.17 14.74 -3.16
CA THR A 321 -2.45 14.03 -3.26
C THR A 321 -2.28 12.54 -3.04
N SER A 322 -3.01 12.00 -2.07
CA SER A 322 -3.08 10.57 -1.75
C SER A 322 -4.31 9.93 -2.39
N LEU A 323 -4.29 8.61 -2.56
CA LEU A 323 -5.41 7.85 -3.13
C LEU A 323 -5.71 6.61 -2.28
N LEU A 324 -6.86 6.63 -1.61
CA LEU A 324 -7.34 5.57 -0.75
C LEU A 324 -8.54 4.91 -1.41
N LEU A 325 -8.52 3.59 -1.51
CA LEU A 325 -9.58 2.83 -2.17
C LEU A 325 -10.24 1.85 -1.21
N ALA A 326 -11.50 2.12 -0.86
CA ALA A 326 -12.37 1.22 -0.12
C ALA A 326 -12.92 0.14 -1.06
N MET A 327 -12.50 -1.11 -0.84
CA MET A 327 -13.01 -2.27 -1.58
C MET A 327 -12.64 -3.57 -0.87
N SER A 328 -13.34 -4.65 -1.20
CA SER A 328 -12.94 -5.99 -0.78
C SER A 328 -11.61 -6.41 -1.41
N GLY A 329 -10.78 -7.09 -0.64
CA GLY A 329 -9.47 -7.59 -1.04
C GLY A 329 -9.47 -8.72 -2.08
N LYS A 330 -10.62 -9.28 -2.50
CA LYS A 330 -10.67 -10.25 -3.60
C LYS A 330 -11.28 -9.63 -4.85
N THR A 331 -10.56 -9.69 -5.97
CA THR A 331 -11.00 -9.17 -7.28
C THR A 331 -11.58 -10.28 -8.16
N GLU A 332 -12.40 -9.93 -9.15
CA GLU A 332 -12.99 -10.87 -10.11
C GLU A 332 -11.89 -11.61 -10.88
N ARG A 333 -10.90 -10.87 -11.39
CA ARG A 333 -9.71 -11.44 -12.04
C ARG A 333 -8.92 -12.36 -11.12
N GLY A 334 -8.83 -12.01 -9.84
CA GLY A 334 -8.16 -12.83 -8.83
C GLY A 334 -8.86 -14.16 -8.59
N VAL A 335 -10.19 -14.21 -8.66
CA VAL A 335 -10.94 -15.47 -8.58
C VAL A 335 -10.69 -16.33 -9.80
N GLU A 336 -10.77 -15.77 -11.01
CA GLU A 336 -10.49 -16.50 -12.26
C GLU A 336 -9.07 -17.10 -12.29
N ALA A 337 -8.06 -16.31 -11.90
CA ALA A 337 -6.68 -16.79 -11.82
C ALA A 337 -6.55 -17.92 -10.80
N THR A 338 -7.22 -17.80 -9.64
CA THR A 338 -7.22 -18.83 -8.60
C THR A 338 -7.90 -20.11 -9.09
N LEU A 339 -9.06 -19.98 -9.76
CA LEU A 339 -9.77 -21.11 -10.35
C LEU A 339 -8.84 -21.88 -11.28
N ARG A 340 -8.15 -21.22 -12.21
CA ARG A 340 -7.23 -21.89 -13.13
C ARG A 340 -6.09 -22.62 -12.44
N ILE A 341 -5.53 -22.05 -11.37
CA ILE A 341 -4.42 -22.66 -10.62
C ILE A 341 -4.89 -23.84 -9.77
N MET A 342 -6.08 -23.74 -9.18
CA MET A 342 -6.55 -24.67 -8.16
C MET A 342 -7.49 -25.76 -8.72
N THR A 343 -7.96 -25.66 -9.97
CA THR A 343 -8.98 -26.56 -10.54
C THR A 343 -8.64 -28.05 -10.35
N GLU A 344 -7.43 -28.50 -10.70
CA GLU A 344 -7.07 -29.92 -10.55
C GLU A 344 -7.01 -30.37 -9.08
N ARG A 345 -6.68 -29.46 -8.16
CA ARG A 345 -6.77 -29.75 -6.72
C ARG A 345 -8.24 -29.85 -6.29
N MET A 346 -9.08 -28.93 -6.74
CA MET A 346 -10.52 -28.93 -6.44
C MET A 346 -11.22 -30.18 -6.99
N ARG A 347 -10.91 -30.62 -8.23
CA ARG A 347 -11.43 -31.87 -8.80
C ARG A 347 -11.12 -33.10 -7.94
N ARG A 348 -9.91 -33.18 -7.38
CA ARG A 348 -9.53 -34.26 -6.47
C ARG A 348 -10.34 -34.23 -5.16
N VAL A 349 -10.57 -33.04 -4.61
CA VAL A 349 -11.36 -32.85 -3.38
C VAL A 349 -12.84 -33.16 -3.61
N LEU A 350 -13.39 -32.81 -4.77
CA LEU A 350 -14.80 -32.96 -5.11
C LEU A 350 -15.16 -34.33 -5.71
N ARG A 351 -14.24 -35.29 -5.73
CA ARG A 351 -14.47 -36.62 -6.29
C ARG A 351 -15.72 -37.26 -5.67
N GLY A 352 -16.61 -37.80 -6.52
CA GLY A 352 -17.89 -38.38 -6.09
C GLY A 352 -19.05 -37.38 -6.01
N ASN A 353 -18.81 -36.09 -6.29
CA ASN A 353 -19.84 -35.05 -6.37
C ASN A 353 -19.93 -34.50 -7.81
N GLU A 354 -20.42 -35.32 -8.74
CA GLU A 354 -20.44 -35.00 -10.18
C GLU A 354 -21.09 -33.65 -10.51
N HIS A 355 -22.19 -33.30 -9.84
CA HIS A 355 -22.82 -31.99 -10.02
C HIS A 355 -21.89 -30.80 -9.70
N LEU A 356 -21.05 -30.92 -8.65
CA LEU A 356 -20.08 -29.87 -8.31
C LEU A 356 -18.89 -29.86 -9.27
N LEU A 357 -18.49 -31.02 -9.79
CA LEU A 357 -17.44 -31.14 -10.82
C LEU A 357 -17.89 -30.49 -12.13
N ASP A 358 -19.13 -30.71 -12.57
CA ASP A 358 -19.69 -30.09 -13.77
C ASP A 358 -19.72 -28.55 -13.64
N ARG A 359 -20.09 -28.04 -12.46
CA ARG A 359 -20.07 -26.60 -12.16
C ARG A 359 -18.65 -26.03 -12.17
N LEU A 360 -17.69 -26.74 -11.56
CA LEU A 360 -16.28 -26.35 -11.56
C LEU A 360 -15.73 -26.30 -12.99
N ASP A 361 -16.02 -27.30 -13.82
CA ASP A 361 -15.56 -27.36 -15.20
C ASP A 361 -16.21 -26.27 -16.07
N ALA A 362 -17.48 -25.96 -15.84
CA ALA A 362 -18.13 -24.81 -16.48
C ALA A 362 -17.43 -23.49 -16.11
N ALA A 363 -17.19 -23.24 -14.82
CA ALA A 363 -16.49 -22.04 -14.35
C ALA A 363 -15.04 -21.97 -14.86
N TYR A 364 -14.33 -23.09 -14.92
CA TYR A 364 -12.98 -23.16 -15.47
C TYR A 364 -12.94 -22.79 -16.95
N ARG A 365 -13.92 -23.26 -17.75
CA ARG A 365 -14.03 -22.93 -19.18
C ARG A 365 -14.26 -21.44 -19.44
N THR A 366 -14.96 -20.73 -18.54
CA THR A 366 -15.25 -19.30 -18.68
C THR A 366 -14.16 -18.41 -18.11
N ALA A 367 -13.35 -18.88 -17.15
CA ALA A 367 -12.29 -18.08 -16.55
C ALA A 367 -11.23 -17.66 -17.59
N ARG A 368 -10.86 -16.38 -17.65
CA ARG A 368 -9.82 -15.90 -18.60
C ARG A 368 -8.46 -16.57 -18.37
N PRO A 369 -7.71 -16.99 -19.41
CA PRO A 369 -6.35 -17.53 -19.30
C PRO A 369 -5.41 -16.60 -18.52
N SER A 370 -4.48 -17.14 -17.73
CA SER A 370 -3.46 -16.33 -17.06
C SER A 370 -2.21 -16.15 -17.92
N GLY A 371 -1.52 -15.04 -17.75
CA GLY A 371 -0.27 -14.71 -18.41
C GLY A 371 0.57 -13.71 -17.63
N ALA A 372 1.61 -13.15 -18.26
CA ALA A 372 2.60 -12.30 -17.60
C ALA A 372 2.03 -11.03 -16.91
N TYR A 373 0.83 -10.57 -17.31
CA TYR A 373 0.16 -9.41 -16.71
C TYR A 373 -0.84 -9.75 -15.60
N THR A 374 -1.25 -11.02 -15.49
CA THR A 374 -2.39 -11.42 -14.65
C THR A 374 -2.20 -11.04 -13.20
N LEU A 375 -1.00 -11.23 -12.65
CA LEU A 375 -0.71 -10.85 -11.28
C LEU A 375 -1.00 -9.36 -11.02
N GLN A 376 -0.45 -8.45 -11.82
CA GLN A 376 -0.64 -7.02 -11.60
C GLN A 376 -2.08 -6.58 -11.86
N CYS A 377 -2.82 -7.32 -12.69
CA CYS A 377 -4.21 -7.01 -13.01
C CYS A 377 -5.21 -7.52 -11.97
N MET A 378 -4.84 -8.52 -11.17
CA MET A 378 -5.71 -9.06 -10.12
C MET A 378 -5.48 -8.47 -8.73
N MET A 379 -4.33 -7.85 -8.47
CA MET A 379 -4.00 -7.36 -7.14
C MET A 379 -4.87 -6.16 -6.74
N PRO A 380 -5.51 -6.19 -5.56
CA PRO A 380 -6.34 -5.09 -5.07
C PRO A 380 -5.53 -3.80 -4.86
N ASN A 381 -4.37 -3.88 -4.21
CA ASN A 381 -3.51 -2.70 -3.97
C ASN A 381 -3.07 -2.03 -5.28
N VAL A 382 -2.99 -2.79 -6.39
CA VAL A 382 -2.67 -2.23 -7.70
C VAL A 382 -3.84 -1.43 -8.28
N ALA A 383 -5.09 -1.59 -7.82
CA ALA A 383 -6.19 -0.71 -8.24
C ALA A 383 -5.92 0.74 -7.80
N ALA A 384 -5.61 0.95 -6.51
CA ALA A 384 -5.21 2.25 -5.97
C ALA A 384 -3.90 2.74 -6.60
N GLY A 385 -2.89 1.87 -6.65
CA GLY A 385 -1.58 2.19 -7.21
C GLY A 385 -1.67 2.61 -8.67
N ARG A 386 -2.30 1.81 -9.54
CA ARG A 386 -2.41 2.11 -10.98
C ARG A 386 -3.12 3.44 -11.23
N ALA A 387 -4.17 3.76 -10.48
CA ALA A 387 -4.81 5.06 -10.56
C ALA A 387 -3.83 6.19 -10.19
N ALA A 388 -3.10 6.05 -9.09
CA ALA A 388 -2.06 7.01 -8.70
C ALA A 388 -0.96 7.15 -9.76
N LEU A 389 -0.48 6.05 -10.35
CA LEU A 389 0.57 6.07 -11.37
C LEU A 389 0.10 6.78 -12.65
N LEU A 390 -1.11 6.49 -13.13
CA LEU A 390 -1.66 7.10 -14.34
C LEU A 390 -2.01 8.59 -14.15
N LEU A 391 -2.40 8.98 -12.94
CA LEU A 391 -2.71 10.36 -12.57
C LEU A 391 -1.49 11.14 -12.07
N ASN A 392 -0.32 10.48 -12.01
CA ASN A 392 0.94 11.04 -11.51
C ASN A 392 0.79 11.62 -10.08
N LEU A 393 0.17 10.87 -9.18
CA LEU A 393 0.00 11.25 -7.78
C LEU A 393 1.14 10.65 -6.94
N ASN A 394 1.71 11.44 -6.03
CA ASN A 394 2.85 11.01 -5.20
C ASN A 394 2.55 10.92 -3.70
N GLY A 395 1.33 11.22 -3.26
CA GLY A 395 0.90 10.87 -1.90
C GLY A 395 0.79 9.35 -1.72
N PRO A 396 0.70 8.86 -0.47
CA PRO A 396 0.36 7.48 -0.17
C PRO A 396 -0.81 6.93 -1.00
N ASN A 397 -0.68 5.69 -1.46
CA ASN A 397 -1.79 4.96 -2.08
C ASN A 397 -1.94 3.57 -1.46
N PHE A 398 -3.18 3.18 -1.14
CA PHE A 398 -3.48 1.85 -0.60
C PHE A 398 -4.99 1.54 -0.65
N VAL A 399 -5.32 0.27 -0.46
CA VAL A 399 -6.68 -0.22 -0.30
C VAL A 399 -7.02 -0.31 1.18
N VAL A 400 -8.27 0.04 1.52
CA VAL A 400 -8.84 -0.14 2.86
C VAL A 400 -9.97 -1.17 2.75
N ASP A 401 -9.82 -2.28 3.46
CA ASP A 401 -10.83 -3.33 3.58
C ASP A 401 -11.19 -3.49 5.06
N ALA A 402 -12.39 -3.06 5.41
CA ALA A 402 -13.02 -3.26 6.70
C ALA A 402 -14.40 -3.92 6.51
N GLY A 403 -14.53 -4.77 5.48
CA GLY A 403 -15.80 -5.34 5.07
C GLY A 403 -16.79 -4.23 4.68
N ALA A 404 -17.98 -4.27 5.28
CA ALA A 404 -19.05 -3.34 4.99
C ALA A 404 -18.71 -1.89 5.41
N ASP A 405 -17.76 -1.69 6.35
CA ASP A 405 -17.35 -0.38 6.86
C ASP A 405 -16.13 0.21 6.12
N SER A 406 -15.73 -0.38 4.99
CA SER A 406 -14.51 0.00 4.26
C SER A 406 -14.45 1.48 3.89
N LEU A 407 -15.60 2.10 3.54
CA LEU A 407 -15.65 3.52 3.20
C LEU A 407 -15.41 4.41 4.42
N GLU A 408 -16.07 4.12 5.55
CA GLU A 408 -15.87 4.87 6.80
C GLU A 408 -14.44 4.72 7.31
N ALA A 409 -13.88 3.51 7.24
CA ALA A 409 -12.48 3.26 7.55
C ALA A 409 -11.53 4.05 6.62
N ALA A 410 -11.86 4.16 5.33
CA ALA A 410 -11.07 4.97 4.39
C ALA A 410 -11.14 6.47 4.69
N PHE A 411 -12.29 7.00 5.11
CA PHE A 411 -12.39 8.38 5.59
C PHE A 411 -11.63 8.60 6.90
N THR A 412 -11.65 7.63 7.81
CA THR A 412 -10.84 7.67 9.04
C THR A 412 -9.35 7.73 8.71
N ALA A 413 -8.88 6.91 7.78
CA ALA A 413 -7.50 6.94 7.29
C ALA A 413 -7.17 8.27 6.58
N ALA A 414 -8.09 8.82 5.78
CA ALA A 414 -7.93 10.13 5.15
C ALA A 414 -7.80 11.24 6.19
N SER A 415 -8.60 11.20 7.26
CA SER A 415 -8.54 12.14 8.38
C SER A 415 -7.18 12.08 9.09
N LEU A 416 -6.66 10.88 9.34
CA LEU A 416 -5.33 10.70 9.93
C LEU A 416 -4.21 11.25 9.04
N LEU A 417 -4.28 11.04 7.72
CA LEU A 417 -3.30 11.55 6.76
C LEU A 417 -3.35 13.08 6.67
N LEU A 418 -4.54 13.66 6.53
CA LEU A 418 -4.74 15.11 6.42
C LEU A 418 -4.41 15.82 7.74
N GLY A 419 -4.80 15.24 8.88
CA GLY A 419 -4.48 15.74 10.21
C GLY A 419 -2.98 15.69 10.52
N SER A 420 -2.26 14.70 9.97
CA SER A 420 -0.79 14.61 10.06
C SER A 420 -0.07 15.70 9.26
N GLY A 421 -0.77 16.39 8.37
CA GLY A 421 -0.26 17.51 7.57
C GLY A 421 1.01 17.14 6.80
N ASP A 422 2.04 17.98 6.92
CA ASP A 422 3.30 17.77 6.20
C ASP A 422 3.95 16.43 6.54
N LYS A 423 3.75 15.89 7.76
CA LYS A 423 4.36 14.61 8.18
C LYS A 423 3.93 13.41 7.36
N ALA A 424 2.67 13.38 6.93
CA ALA A 424 2.16 12.36 6.02
C ALA A 424 2.43 12.70 4.54
N GLY A 425 2.97 13.88 4.24
CA GLY A 425 3.18 14.37 2.88
C GLY A 425 1.89 14.51 2.08
N THR A 426 0.76 14.70 2.77
CA THR A 426 -0.60 14.66 2.22
C THR A 426 -1.35 15.94 2.56
N LYS A 427 -1.91 16.62 1.55
CA LYS A 427 -2.82 17.77 1.74
C LYS A 427 -4.17 17.58 1.07
N MET A 428 -4.29 16.62 0.16
CA MET A 428 -5.56 16.21 -0.41
C MET A 428 -5.61 14.69 -0.51
N VAL A 429 -6.78 14.11 -0.34
CA VAL A 429 -7.01 12.67 -0.45
C VAL A 429 -8.15 12.42 -1.42
N ILE A 430 -7.94 11.56 -2.40
CA ILE A 430 -9.02 10.93 -3.15
C ILE A 430 -9.44 9.70 -2.36
N VAL A 431 -10.64 9.71 -1.80
CA VAL A 431 -11.27 8.54 -1.17
C VAL A 431 -12.24 7.96 -2.20
N ALA A 432 -11.95 6.77 -2.69
CA ALA A 432 -12.82 6.05 -3.63
C ALA A 432 -13.42 4.80 -2.98
N ALA A 433 -14.66 4.45 -3.32
CA ALA A 433 -15.28 3.18 -2.98
C ALA A 433 -15.74 2.47 -4.24
N ILE A 434 -15.43 1.18 -4.35
CA ILE A 434 -15.80 0.36 -5.51
C ILE A 434 -16.36 -0.96 -5.02
N ASP A 435 -17.57 -1.26 -5.46
CA ASP A 435 -18.19 -2.57 -5.33
C ASP A 435 -18.54 -3.10 -6.72
N THR A 436 -17.83 -4.15 -7.12
CA THR A 436 -18.06 -4.87 -8.38
C THR A 436 -18.49 -6.32 -8.14
N GLN A 437 -19.06 -6.62 -6.96
CA GLN A 437 -19.66 -7.90 -6.57
C GLN A 437 -18.96 -9.15 -7.13
N THR A 438 -18.00 -9.68 -6.37
CA THR A 438 -17.30 -10.93 -6.74
C THR A 438 -18.12 -12.19 -6.46
N SER A 439 -19.22 -12.05 -5.73
CA SER A 439 -20.11 -13.11 -5.26
C SER A 439 -20.84 -13.88 -6.36
N HIS A 440 -20.88 -13.41 -7.61
CA HIS A 440 -21.47 -14.21 -8.69
C HIS A 440 -20.64 -15.43 -9.11
N LEU A 441 -19.42 -15.57 -8.57
CA LEU A 441 -18.60 -16.78 -8.69
C LEU A 441 -18.90 -17.79 -7.57
N VAL A 442 -19.65 -17.40 -6.53
CA VAL A 442 -20.07 -18.24 -5.41
C VAL A 442 -21.52 -17.90 -5.09
N ASP A 443 -22.43 -18.66 -5.67
CA ASP A 443 -23.88 -18.55 -5.48
C ASP A 443 -24.23 -18.74 -3.98
N ASN A 444 -24.18 -17.67 -3.18
CA ASN A 444 -24.35 -17.72 -1.71
C ASN A 444 -25.72 -18.27 -1.30
N ALA A 445 -26.73 -18.11 -2.15
CA ALA A 445 -28.04 -18.72 -1.98
C ALA A 445 -28.01 -20.26 -1.93
N VAL A 446 -26.99 -20.88 -2.54
CA VAL A 446 -26.82 -22.33 -2.57
C VAL A 446 -26.15 -22.86 -1.30
N ILE A 447 -25.42 -22.01 -0.55
CA ILE A 447 -24.62 -22.47 0.61
C ILE A 447 -25.34 -22.23 1.94
N HIS A 448 -26.04 -21.09 2.10
CA HIS A 448 -26.64 -20.71 3.39
C HIS A 448 -28.17 -20.53 3.38
N GLY A 449 -28.82 -20.60 2.22
CA GLY A 449 -30.27 -20.41 2.13
C GLY A 449 -30.75 -18.99 2.47
N ASP A 450 -29.83 -18.03 2.60
CA ASP A 450 -30.16 -16.62 2.73
C ASP A 450 -30.79 -16.11 1.42
N PRO A 451 -31.82 -15.25 1.48
CA PRO A 451 -32.37 -14.62 0.29
C PRO A 451 -31.25 -13.88 -0.45
N ILE A 452 -31.16 -14.09 -1.77
CA ILE A 452 -30.30 -13.25 -2.62
C ILE A 452 -30.79 -11.81 -2.43
N ASP A 453 -29.94 -10.93 -1.90
CA ASP A 453 -30.21 -9.51 -1.96
C ASP A 453 -30.05 -9.05 -3.42
N HIS A 454 -31.16 -9.15 -4.16
CA HIS A 454 -31.28 -8.66 -5.52
C HIS A 454 -31.25 -7.12 -5.62
N HIS A 455 -31.02 -6.40 -4.51
CA HIS A 455 -31.03 -4.93 -4.45
C HIS A 455 -29.65 -4.28 -4.40
N SER A 456 -28.56 -5.00 -4.13
CA SER A 456 -27.21 -4.41 -4.23
C SER A 456 -26.81 -4.25 -5.70
N ARG A 457 -26.61 -3.01 -6.14
CA ARG A 457 -26.11 -2.68 -7.49
C ARG A 457 -24.63 -2.36 -7.39
N GLU A 458 -23.84 -2.84 -8.35
CA GLU A 458 -22.44 -2.45 -8.48
C GLU A 458 -22.34 -0.93 -8.61
N PHE A 459 -21.28 -0.34 -8.03
CA PHE A 459 -21.04 1.09 -8.11
C PHE A 459 -19.54 1.39 -8.01
N ALA A 460 -19.17 2.58 -8.45
CA ALA A 460 -17.89 3.18 -8.12
C ALA A 460 -18.11 4.66 -7.80
N VAL A 461 -17.54 5.15 -6.71
CA VAL A 461 -17.63 6.55 -6.32
C VAL A 461 -16.27 7.04 -5.85
N ALA A 462 -15.95 8.30 -6.08
CA ALA A 462 -14.77 8.93 -5.54
C ALA A 462 -15.10 10.33 -5.02
N TYR A 463 -14.35 10.74 -4.00
CA TYR A 463 -14.46 12.03 -3.34
C TYR A 463 -13.06 12.65 -3.21
N ALA A 464 -12.90 13.92 -3.58
CA ALA A 464 -11.73 14.69 -3.21
C ALA A 464 -12.00 15.37 -1.86
N VAL A 465 -11.14 15.06 -0.89
CA VAL A 465 -11.24 15.53 0.48
C VAL A 465 -9.96 16.28 0.85
N THR A 466 -10.11 17.41 1.52
CA THR A 466 -8.99 18.19 2.05
C THR A 466 -9.41 18.90 3.34
N THR A 467 -8.50 19.66 3.96
CA THR A 467 -8.85 20.56 5.07
C THR A 467 -9.47 21.85 4.54
N ARG A 468 -10.41 22.44 5.28
CA ARG A 468 -11.03 23.73 4.93
C ARG A 468 -9.98 24.82 4.66
N ARG A 469 -8.94 24.86 5.49
CA ARG A 469 -7.81 25.80 5.31
C ARG A 469 -7.10 25.59 3.96
N TYR A 470 -6.77 24.36 3.60
CA TYR A 470 -6.10 24.10 2.32
C TYR A 470 -7.02 24.44 1.14
N ALA A 471 -8.32 24.13 1.24
CA ALA A 471 -9.30 24.56 0.24
C ALA A 471 -9.32 26.09 0.06
N GLN A 472 -9.32 26.86 1.15
CA GLN A 472 -9.24 28.33 1.10
C GLN A 472 -7.94 28.83 0.45
N VAL A 473 -6.78 28.29 0.87
CA VAL A 473 -5.46 28.66 0.32
C VAL A 473 -5.38 28.41 -1.18
N ARG A 474 -5.98 27.31 -1.65
CA ARG A 474 -5.99 26.91 -3.06
C ARG A 474 -7.19 27.45 -3.85
N GLY A 475 -8.08 28.22 -3.22
CA GLY A 475 -9.29 28.74 -3.86
C GLY A 475 -10.25 27.66 -4.35
N LEU A 476 -10.27 26.48 -3.69
CA LEU A 476 -11.14 25.36 -4.05
C LEU A 476 -12.56 25.63 -3.54
N ARG A 477 -13.56 25.27 -4.35
CA ARG A 477 -14.95 25.26 -3.93
C ARG A 477 -15.15 24.19 -2.86
N VAL A 478 -15.63 24.61 -1.68
CA VAL A 478 -16.10 23.69 -0.64
C VAL A 478 -17.55 23.31 -0.95
N ILE A 479 -17.83 22.00 -0.99
CA ILE A 479 -19.18 21.45 -1.16
C ILE A 479 -19.89 21.41 0.19
N CYS A 480 -19.34 20.65 1.14
CA CYS A 480 -19.79 20.60 2.54
C CYS A 480 -18.68 20.03 3.45
N GLY A 481 -18.91 20.07 4.77
CA GLY A 481 -18.04 19.42 5.75
C GLY A 481 -18.22 17.91 5.78
N VAL A 482 -17.15 17.14 5.99
CA VAL A 482 -17.21 15.67 6.04
C VAL A 482 -18.07 15.19 7.22
N ASP A 483 -17.90 15.80 8.39
CA ASP A 483 -18.68 15.46 9.59
C ASP A 483 -20.18 15.72 9.42
N GLU A 484 -20.55 16.69 8.56
CA GLU A 484 -21.96 16.99 8.28
C GLU A 484 -22.67 15.80 7.62
N VAL A 485 -21.92 14.97 6.89
CA VAL A 485 -22.49 13.84 6.16
C VAL A 485 -22.52 12.55 6.98
N PHE A 486 -21.55 12.38 7.90
CA PHE A 486 -21.51 11.24 8.82
C PHE A 486 -22.29 11.46 10.12
N ARG A 487 -22.89 12.65 10.33
CA ARG A 487 -23.79 12.89 11.46
C ARG A 487 -25.02 11.97 11.35
N PRO A 488 -25.30 11.13 12.36
CA PRO A 488 -26.44 10.24 12.32
C PRO A 488 -27.74 11.05 12.41
N ASN A 489 -28.44 11.22 11.29
CA ASN A 489 -29.88 11.33 11.37
C ASN A 489 -30.40 9.99 11.91
N LYS A 490 -31.02 10.02 13.09
CA LYS A 490 -31.52 8.89 13.90
C LYS A 490 -32.29 7.83 13.07
N VAL A 491 -31.61 6.93 12.37
CA VAL A 491 -32.11 5.60 11.99
C VAL A 491 -30.87 4.71 11.77
N ALA A 492 -30.69 3.71 12.62
CA ALA A 492 -29.64 2.69 12.50
C ALA A 492 -29.80 1.93 11.17
N LEU A 493 -28.84 2.00 10.24
CA LEU A 493 -28.92 1.28 8.97
C LEU A 493 -27.55 0.93 8.37
N GLU A 494 -27.53 -0.22 7.69
CA GLU A 494 -26.43 -0.93 7.04
C GLU A 494 -25.65 -0.09 5.99
N SER A 495 -24.33 -0.36 5.92
CA SER A 495 -23.27 0.48 5.38
C SER A 495 -23.18 0.54 3.84
N ASP A 496 -23.77 -0.40 3.10
CA ASP A 496 -23.84 -0.35 1.62
C ASP A 496 -24.67 0.85 1.11
N ARG A 497 -25.54 1.39 1.97
CA ARG A 497 -26.33 2.58 1.66
C ARG A 497 -25.60 3.89 1.96
N VAL A 498 -24.44 3.89 2.61
CA VAL A 498 -23.76 5.14 3.03
C VAL A 498 -23.07 5.83 1.85
N ALA A 499 -22.33 5.09 1.01
CA ALA A 499 -21.69 5.63 -0.20
C ALA A 499 -22.72 6.24 -1.18
N MET A 500 -23.83 5.53 -1.35
CA MET A 500 -24.90 5.94 -2.26
C MET A 500 -25.78 7.04 -1.66
N ARG A 501 -26.03 7.04 -0.35
CA ARG A 501 -26.68 8.17 0.33
C ARG A 501 -25.81 9.41 0.36
N LEU A 502 -24.49 9.29 0.57
CA LEU A 502 -23.55 10.41 0.43
C LEU A 502 -23.77 11.06 -0.94
N TYR A 503 -23.74 10.27 -2.02
CA TYR A 503 -24.00 10.75 -3.38
C TYR A 503 -25.41 11.37 -3.54
N GLU A 504 -26.47 10.70 -3.08
CA GLU A 504 -27.86 11.20 -3.17
C GLU A 504 -28.07 12.48 -2.33
N GLN A 505 -27.41 12.60 -1.19
CA GLN A 505 -27.38 13.82 -0.38
C GLN A 505 -26.61 14.94 -1.09
N PHE A 506 -25.51 14.64 -1.78
CA PHE A 506 -24.80 15.62 -2.60
C PHE A 506 -25.65 16.11 -3.78
N GLU A 507 -26.38 15.24 -4.48
CA GLU A 507 -27.31 15.66 -5.54
C GLU A 507 -28.44 16.54 -4.98
N ALA A 508 -28.98 16.20 -3.80
CA ALA A 508 -30.03 16.98 -3.16
C ALA A 508 -29.59 18.37 -2.68
N LEU A 509 -28.29 18.57 -2.40
CA LEU A 509 -27.71 19.87 -2.03
C LEU A 509 -27.40 20.79 -3.22
N GLN A 510 -27.51 20.30 -4.47
CA GLN A 510 -27.27 21.07 -5.69
C GLN A 510 -28.54 21.66 -6.34
N VAL A 511 -29.73 21.28 -5.87
CA VAL A 511 -31.04 21.85 -6.23
C VAL A 511 -31.43 22.89 -5.18
#